data_AF-A0A0D0QIW7-F1
#
_entry.id   AF-A0A0D0QIW7-F1
#
_cell.length_a   1.000
_cell.length_b   1.000
_cell.length_c   1.000
_cell.angle_alpha   90.00
_cell.angle_beta   90.00
_cell.angle_gamma   90.00
#
_symmetry.space_group_name_H-M   'P 1'
#
loop_
_entity.id
_entity.type
_entity.pdbx_description
1 polymer ?
#
loop_
_entity_poly.entity_id
_entity_poly.type
_entity_poly.pdbx_seq_one_letter_code
_entity_poly.pdbx_strand_id
1 'polypeptide(L)'
;MIRCLVLLLCLAALPARATIDDWPALYDVAGVAADDVLNVRAAPNAGSDILGTLAPDATGIEVIRVTPDEGWGLVNVEERAGWVSMRYMARQAGQWAGNLRPLASCYGTEPFWILDLMPEGSSLRWSTPEGELAGTIEERLPPANRVDVEALTFSLGDGSEGTGIVTARTCSDGMSDREFGLRLDLVLRGRGEDRLLSGCCTLEGL
;
A
#
# COMPACT_ATOMS: atom_id res chain seq x y z
N MET A 1 54.45 6.46 21.30
CA MET A 1 53.71 7.05 20.17
C MET A 1 52.66 6.08 19.60
N ILE A 2 51.82 5.43 20.43
CA ILE A 2 50.76 4.50 19.94
C ILE A 2 49.42 4.70 20.69
N ARG A 3 49.38 5.56 21.73
CA ARG A 3 48.19 5.76 22.57
C ARG A 3 47.16 6.77 22.03
N CYS A 4 47.42 7.45 20.92
CA CYS A 4 46.49 8.42 20.32
C CYS A 4 45.63 7.86 19.17
N LEU A 5 45.83 6.60 18.75
CA LEU A 5 45.17 6.10 17.52
C LEU A 5 43.84 5.37 17.75
N VAL A 6 43.45 5.09 19.00
CA VAL A 6 42.23 4.29 19.29
C VAL A 6 40.98 5.16 19.49
N LEU A 7 41.14 6.47 19.72
CA LEU A 7 39.98 7.36 19.94
C LEU A 7 39.35 7.93 18.66
N LEU A 8 39.93 7.69 17.48
CA LEU A 8 39.48 8.25 16.21
C LEU A 8 38.56 7.30 15.39
N LEU A 9 38.35 6.06 15.83
CA LEU A 9 37.51 5.09 15.11
C LEU A 9 36.03 5.06 15.52
N CYS A 10 35.61 5.84 16.52
CA CYS A 10 34.22 5.81 17.03
C CYS A 10 33.29 6.88 16.43
N LEU A 11 33.75 7.73 15.50
CA LEU A 11 32.97 8.87 14.96
C LEU A 11 32.50 8.70 13.50
N ALA A 12 32.44 7.48 12.99
CA ALA A 12 31.82 7.18 11.70
C ALA A 12 30.49 6.40 11.82
N ALA A 13 29.87 6.40 13.00
CA ALA A 13 28.47 5.99 13.13
C ALA A 13 27.61 7.11 12.53
N LEU A 14 27.40 7.06 11.21
CA LEU A 14 26.32 7.77 10.55
C LEU A 14 25.04 7.50 11.38
N PRO A 15 24.23 8.52 11.71
CA PRO A 15 23.00 8.28 12.42
C PRO A 15 22.15 7.35 11.54
N ALA A 16 22.00 6.09 11.97
CA ALA A 16 20.98 5.22 11.44
C ALA A 16 19.66 5.92 11.75
N ARG A 17 19.03 6.49 10.72
CA ARG A 17 17.66 6.96 10.85
C ARG A 17 16.83 5.72 11.12
N ALA A 18 16.34 5.60 12.35
CA ALA A 18 15.33 4.59 12.66
C ALA A 18 14.09 4.95 11.85
N THR A 19 13.88 4.23 10.75
CA THR A 19 12.62 4.26 10.00
C THR A 19 11.57 3.52 10.81
N ILE A 20 10.36 4.05 10.83
CA ILE A 20 9.22 3.40 11.50
C ILE A 20 8.50 2.60 10.42
N ASP A 21 8.31 1.31 10.66
CA ASP A 21 7.48 0.48 9.78
C ASP A 21 6.02 0.93 9.88
N ASP A 22 5.36 0.95 8.73
CA ASP A 22 3.94 1.26 8.61
C ASP A 22 3.26 0.27 7.66
N TRP A 23 1.94 0.18 7.81
CA TRP A 23 1.07 -0.65 6.98
C TRP A 23 -0.07 0.20 6.39
N PRO A 24 -0.56 -0.17 5.18
CA PRO A 24 -0.13 -1.34 4.41
C PRO A 24 1.26 -1.19 3.81
N ALA A 25 1.90 -2.34 3.55
CA ALA A 25 3.20 -2.42 2.92
C ALA A 25 3.34 -3.71 2.11
N LEU A 26 4.22 -3.69 1.12
CA LEU A 26 4.55 -4.80 0.23
C LEU A 26 5.61 -5.71 0.86
N TYR A 27 5.39 -7.01 0.73
CA TYR A 27 6.27 -8.05 1.19
C TYR A 27 6.47 -9.11 0.11
N ASP A 28 7.60 -9.77 0.17
CA ASP A 28 7.89 -10.97 -0.62
C ASP A 28 7.86 -12.19 0.29
N VAL A 29 7.45 -13.33 -0.24
CA VAL A 29 7.56 -14.61 0.46
C VAL A 29 9.04 -14.99 0.53
N ALA A 30 9.49 -15.38 1.72
CA ALA A 30 10.86 -15.75 1.98
C ALA A 30 10.96 -16.91 2.98
N GLY A 31 11.97 -17.77 2.82
CA GLY A 31 12.25 -18.86 3.76
C GLY A 31 11.26 -20.04 3.69
N VAL A 32 10.47 -20.13 2.62
CA VAL A 32 9.64 -21.29 2.28
C VAL A 32 10.43 -22.17 1.31
N ALA A 33 10.36 -23.49 1.48
CA ALA A 33 11.05 -24.42 0.57
C ALA A 33 10.43 -24.37 -0.82
N ALA A 34 11.22 -24.63 -1.87
CA ALA A 34 10.78 -24.51 -3.26
C ALA A 34 9.66 -25.50 -3.65
N ASP A 35 9.53 -26.60 -2.89
CA ASP A 35 8.49 -27.62 -3.03
C ASP A 35 7.35 -27.49 -2.00
N ASP A 36 7.31 -26.37 -1.27
CA ASP A 36 6.30 -26.05 -0.26
C ASP A 36 5.56 -24.74 -0.61
N VAL A 37 4.53 -24.42 0.18
CA VAL A 37 3.71 -23.22 0.02
C VAL A 37 3.49 -22.51 1.34
N LEU A 38 3.27 -21.21 1.26
CA LEU A 38 2.87 -20.43 2.43
C LEU A 38 1.35 -20.33 2.51
N ASN A 39 0.76 -20.96 3.52
CA ASN A 39 -0.68 -20.94 3.74
C ASN A 39 -1.17 -19.56 4.21
N VAL A 40 -2.25 -19.08 3.59
CA VAL A 40 -3.08 -17.98 4.06
C VAL A 40 -4.27 -18.58 4.81
N ARG A 41 -4.51 -18.13 6.04
CA ARG A 41 -5.40 -18.80 6.99
C ARG A 41 -6.57 -17.95 7.45
N ALA A 42 -7.64 -18.58 7.89
CA ALA A 42 -8.86 -17.90 8.34
C ALA A 42 -8.68 -17.09 9.63
N ALA A 43 -7.71 -17.47 10.47
CA ALA A 43 -7.38 -16.76 11.71
C ALA A 43 -5.86 -16.71 11.91
N PRO A 44 -5.34 -15.79 12.76
CA PRO A 44 -3.91 -15.67 13.02
C PRO A 44 -3.39 -16.79 13.94
N ASN A 45 -3.55 -18.04 13.49
CA ASN A 45 -3.01 -19.23 14.14
C ASN A 45 -2.84 -20.36 13.13
N ALA A 46 -1.84 -21.22 13.36
CA ALA A 46 -1.44 -22.27 12.42
C ALA A 46 -2.45 -23.43 12.30
N GLY A 47 -3.43 -23.54 13.21
CA GLY A 47 -4.45 -24.59 13.21
C GLY A 47 -5.74 -24.21 12.48
N SER A 48 -5.90 -22.95 12.08
CA SER A 48 -7.12 -22.48 11.39
C SER A 48 -7.13 -22.88 9.91
N ASP A 49 -8.33 -22.92 9.35
CA ASP A 49 -8.58 -23.31 7.96
C ASP A 49 -7.71 -22.54 6.98
N ILE A 50 -7.25 -23.24 5.93
CA ILE A 50 -6.48 -22.65 4.85
C ILE A 50 -7.46 -22.05 3.85
N LEU A 51 -7.38 -20.73 3.64
CA LEU A 51 -8.19 -19.98 2.69
C LEU A 51 -7.54 -19.88 1.31
N GLY A 52 -6.21 -19.98 1.26
CA GLY A 52 -5.42 -19.88 0.04
C GLY A 52 -3.94 -20.14 0.33
N THR A 53 -3.11 -20.01 -0.71
CA THR A 53 -1.67 -20.26 -0.62
C THR A 53 -0.89 -19.24 -1.44
N LEU A 54 0.30 -18.88 -0.98
CA LEU A 54 1.30 -18.10 -1.72
C LEU A 54 2.44 -19.02 -2.15
N ALA A 55 2.94 -18.80 -3.37
CA ALA A 55 4.12 -19.48 -3.88
C ALA A 55 5.37 -19.11 -3.05
N PRO A 56 6.38 -19.99 -2.95
CA PRO A 56 7.58 -19.76 -2.13
C PRO A 56 8.41 -18.56 -2.58
N ASP A 57 8.22 -18.07 -3.80
CA ASP A 57 8.88 -16.92 -4.42
C ASP A 57 7.91 -15.79 -4.79
N ALA A 58 6.68 -15.81 -4.26
CA ALA A 58 5.69 -14.76 -4.55
C ALA A 58 6.17 -13.39 -4.06
N THR A 59 6.09 -12.38 -4.91
CA THR A 59 6.49 -10.99 -4.62
C THR A 59 5.30 -10.05 -4.57
N GLY A 60 5.50 -8.85 -4.02
CA GLY A 60 4.51 -7.76 -4.10
C GLY A 60 3.22 -8.02 -3.31
N ILE A 61 3.30 -8.81 -2.24
CA ILE A 61 2.16 -9.14 -1.40
C ILE A 61 1.87 -7.96 -0.46
N GLU A 62 0.73 -7.31 -0.65
CA GLU A 62 0.27 -6.26 0.25
C GLU A 62 -0.21 -6.85 1.58
N VAL A 63 0.56 -6.59 2.65
CA VAL A 63 0.13 -6.83 4.02
C VAL A 63 -0.59 -5.57 4.52
N ILE A 64 -1.88 -5.72 4.81
CA ILE A 64 -2.82 -4.65 5.17
C ILE A 64 -2.57 -4.13 6.57
N ARG A 65 -2.36 -5.06 7.51
CA ARG A 65 -2.06 -4.81 8.92
C ARG A 65 -1.50 -6.09 9.56
N VAL A 66 -0.97 -5.95 10.76
CA VAL A 66 -0.43 -7.08 11.53
C VAL A 66 -1.11 -7.24 12.89
N THR A 67 -0.95 -8.39 13.52
CA THR A 67 -1.29 -8.58 14.93
C THR A 67 -0.38 -7.74 15.84
N PRO A 68 -0.77 -7.46 17.10
CA PRO A 68 0.05 -6.65 18.01
C PRO A 68 1.45 -7.20 18.31
N ASP A 69 1.63 -8.52 18.18
CA ASP A 69 2.92 -9.21 18.30
C ASP A 69 3.65 -9.36 16.95
N GLU A 70 3.08 -8.81 15.88
CA GLU A 70 3.57 -8.86 14.50
C GLU A 70 3.79 -10.27 13.96
N GLY A 71 3.22 -11.30 14.60
CA GLY A 71 3.36 -12.69 14.19
C GLY A 71 2.57 -13.05 12.93
N TRP A 72 1.49 -12.31 12.66
CA TRP A 72 0.58 -12.56 11.55
C TRP A 72 0.24 -11.26 10.80
N GLY A 73 0.29 -11.32 9.48
CA GLY A 73 -0.11 -10.26 8.57
C GLY A 73 -1.43 -10.59 7.90
N LEU A 74 -2.32 -9.61 7.83
CA LEU A 74 -3.56 -9.70 7.07
C LEU A 74 -3.25 -9.38 5.60
N VAL A 75 -3.68 -10.25 4.69
CA VAL A 75 -3.55 -10.12 3.24
C VAL A 75 -4.90 -10.40 2.58
N ASN A 76 -5.12 -9.92 1.36
CA ASN A 76 -6.28 -10.32 0.57
C ASN A 76 -5.93 -11.53 -0.32
N VAL A 77 -6.83 -12.50 -0.38
CA VAL A 77 -6.80 -13.63 -1.32
C VAL A 77 -8.19 -13.77 -1.94
N GLU A 78 -8.25 -13.76 -3.29
CA GLU A 78 -9.52 -13.71 -4.01
C GLU A 78 -10.41 -12.55 -3.51
N GLU A 79 -11.64 -12.86 -3.07
CA GLU A 79 -12.66 -11.91 -2.60
C GLU A 79 -12.73 -11.82 -1.06
N ARG A 80 -11.68 -12.24 -0.33
CA ARG A 80 -11.67 -12.19 1.14
C ARG A 80 -10.29 -11.91 1.75
N ALA A 81 -10.28 -11.41 2.98
CA ALA A 81 -9.06 -11.27 3.77
C ALA A 81 -8.68 -12.57 4.51
N GLY A 82 -7.38 -12.78 4.72
CA GLY A 82 -6.81 -13.92 5.46
C GLY A 82 -5.45 -13.60 6.08
N TRP A 83 -4.92 -14.51 6.88
CA TRP A 83 -3.74 -14.31 7.71
C TRP A 83 -2.55 -15.15 7.27
N VAL A 84 -1.41 -14.51 7.05
CA VAL A 84 -0.13 -15.14 6.73
C VAL A 84 0.86 -15.00 7.89
N SER A 85 1.73 -15.99 8.08
CA SER A 85 2.77 -15.89 9.12
C SER A 85 3.89 -14.96 8.67
N MET A 86 4.13 -13.89 9.42
CA MET A 86 5.13 -12.87 9.07
C MET A 86 6.57 -13.39 9.10
N ARG A 87 6.83 -14.53 9.75
CA ARG A 87 8.14 -15.21 9.73
C ARG A 87 8.62 -15.56 8.31
N TYR A 88 7.69 -15.65 7.36
CA TYR A 88 7.94 -15.99 5.96
C TYR A 88 7.69 -14.82 5.03
N MET A 89 7.59 -13.60 5.56
CA MET A 89 7.33 -12.38 4.80
C MET A 89 8.50 -11.43 4.98
N ALA A 90 9.20 -11.11 3.90
CA ALA A 90 10.28 -10.12 3.87
C ALA A 90 9.73 -8.79 3.35
N ARG A 91 9.79 -7.73 4.16
CA ARG A 91 9.31 -6.40 3.74
C ARG A 91 10.17 -5.88 2.60
N GLN A 92 9.53 -5.38 1.54
CA GLN A 92 10.27 -4.72 0.46
C GLN A 92 10.86 -3.39 0.98
N ALA A 93 12.06 -3.05 0.50
CA ALA A 93 12.76 -1.83 0.88
C ALA A 93 12.01 -0.58 0.37
N GLY A 94 12.37 0.61 0.88
CA GLY A 94 11.77 1.86 0.39
C GLY A 94 10.44 2.24 1.03
N GLN A 95 9.90 1.41 1.92
CA GLN A 95 8.63 1.66 2.59
C GLN A 95 8.92 2.08 4.03
N TRP A 96 8.36 3.19 4.51
CA TRP A 96 8.43 3.59 5.92
C TRP A 96 7.42 4.70 6.18
N ALA A 97 7.03 4.86 7.43
CA ALA A 97 6.09 5.89 7.84
C ALA A 97 6.61 7.27 7.42
N GLY A 98 5.80 7.99 6.65
CA GLY A 98 6.14 9.31 6.13
C GLY A 98 6.74 9.31 4.73
N ASN A 99 7.03 8.14 4.13
CA ASN A 99 7.33 8.06 2.71
C ASN A 99 6.04 8.07 1.87
N LEU A 100 6.16 8.47 0.61
CA LEU A 100 5.08 8.29 -0.36
C LEU A 100 4.87 6.80 -0.63
N ARG A 101 3.60 6.39 -0.66
CA ARG A 101 3.23 5.02 -0.97
C ARG A 101 3.10 4.84 -2.49
N PRO A 102 3.58 3.71 -3.04
CA PRO A 102 3.39 3.39 -4.45
C PRO A 102 1.96 2.88 -4.65
N LEU A 103 1.00 3.79 -4.76
CA LEU A 103 -0.40 3.43 -5.02
C LEU A 103 -0.55 2.86 -6.44
N ALA A 104 -1.18 1.69 -6.58
CA ALA A 104 -1.54 1.11 -7.89
C ALA A 104 -2.91 1.56 -8.37
N SER A 105 -3.91 1.43 -7.51
CA SER A 105 -5.29 1.75 -7.86
C SER A 105 -6.06 2.21 -6.63
N CYS A 106 -7.03 3.08 -6.85
CA CYS A 106 -8.04 3.46 -5.88
C CYS A 106 -9.42 3.34 -6.51
N TYR A 107 -10.42 2.86 -5.78
CA TYR A 107 -11.77 2.68 -6.33
C TYR A 107 -12.86 2.81 -5.28
N GLY A 108 -14.06 3.17 -5.73
CA GLY A 108 -15.24 3.34 -4.88
C GLY A 108 -16.48 2.68 -5.47
N THR A 109 -17.43 2.35 -4.58
CA THR A 109 -18.53 1.43 -4.87
C THR A 109 -19.91 2.09 -4.95
N GLU A 110 -20.00 3.41 -5.01
CA GLU A 110 -21.20 4.17 -5.43
C GLU A 110 -20.93 5.68 -5.27
N PRO A 111 -20.94 6.47 -6.36
CA PRO A 111 -20.90 5.99 -7.74
C PRO A 111 -19.68 5.08 -7.97
N PHE A 112 -19.76 4.16 -8.93
CA PHE A 112 -18.63 3.32 -9.27
C PHE A 112 -17.57 4.15 -9.98
N TRP A 113 -16.33 4.07 -9.50
CA TRP A 113 -15.18 4.69 -10.15
C TRP A 113 -13.91 3.93 -9.81
N ILE A 114 -12.94 3.99 -10.72
CA ILE A 114 -11.60 3.44 -10.57
C ILE A 114 -10.60 4.50 -11.03
N LEU A 115 -9.57 4.72 -10.22
CA LEU A 115 -8.39 5.52 -10.51
C LEU A 115 -7.18 4.58 -10.52
N ASP A 116 -6.77 4.18 -11.72
CA ASP A 116 -5.55 3.39 -11.91
C ASP A 116 -4.35 4.31 -12.13
N LEU A 117 -3.28 4.07 -11.40
CA LEU A 117 -2.02 4.80 -11.48
C LEU A 117 -1.04 3.88 -12.22
N MET A 118 -0.50 4.34 -13.34
CA MET A 118 0.38 3.50 -14.14
C MET A 118 1.75 3.36 -13.47
N PRO A 119 2.37 2.17 -13.57
CA PRO A 119 3.76 1.97 -13.17
C PRO A 119 4.67 2.98 -13.86
N GLU A 120 5.57 3.59 -13.09
CA GLU A 120 6.61 4.48 -13.58
C GLU A 120 6.09 5.69 -14.41
N GLY A 121 6.03 6.86 -13.78
CA GLY A 121 5.71 8.13 -14.45
C GLY A 121 4.52 8.83 -13.82
N SER A 122 3.87 9.67 -14.62
CA SER A 122 2.72 10.48 -14.19
C SER A 122 1.41 10.09 -14.87
N SER A 123 1.37 9.01 -15.65
CA SER A 123 0.13 8.62 -16.33
C SER A 123 -0.85 7.94 -15.38
N LEU A 124 -2.14 8.24 -15.54
CA LEU A 124 -3.23 7.57 -14.84
C LEU A 124 -4.41 7.32 -15.77
N ARG A 125 -5.32 6.45 -15.33
CA ARG A 125 -6.61 6.19 -15.98
C ARG A 125 -7.73 6.32 -14.96
N TRP A 126 -8.73 7.11 -15.33
CA TRP A 126 -9.99 7.24 -14.62
C TRP A 126 -11.07 6.44 -15.35
N SER A 127 -11.80 5.58 -14.66
CA SER A 127 -12.82 4.73 -15.26
C SER A 127 -14.11 4.81 -14.46
N THR A 128 -15.24 4.94 -15.15
CA THR A 128 -16.60 4.82 -14.60
C THR A 128 -17.43 3.90 -15.50
N PRO A 129 -18.64 3.49 -15.10
CA PRO A 129 -19.53 2.74 -15.99
C PRO A 129 -19.85 3.45 -17.32
N GLU A 130 -19.73 4.77 -17.36
CA GLU A 130 -20.00 5.59 -18.54
C GLU A 130 -18.81 5.69 -19.51
N GLY A 131 -17.58 5.40 -19.06
CA GLY A 131 -16.40 5.43 -19.91
C GLY A 131 -15.08 5.65 -19.16
N GLU A 132 -14.01 5.81 -19.94
CA GLU A 132 -12.65 5.97 -19.44
C GLU A 132 -12.04 7.29 -19.91
N LEU A 133 -11.20 7.88 -19.07
CA LEU A 133 -10.42 9.08 -19.34
C LEU A 133 -8.96 8.82 -18.96
N ALA A 134 -8.04 9.14 -19.88
CA ALA A 134 -6.63 9.25 -19.54
C ALA A 134 -6.39 10.53 -18.73
N GLY A 135 -5.38 10.50 -17.87
CA GLY A 135 -4.98 11.66 -17.08
C GLY A 135 -3.51 11.68 -16.73
N THR A 136 -3.12 12.75 -16.05
CA THR A 136 -1.75 12.97 -15.59
C THR A 136 -1.74 13.35 -14.12
N ILE A 137 -0.90 12.69 -13.33
CA ILE A 137 -0.56 13.07 -11.96
C ILE A 137 0.30 14.33 -12.04
N GLU A 138 -0.19 15.41 -11.45
CA GLU A 138 0.51 16.69 -11.42
C GLU A 138 1.49 16.74 -10.24
N GLU A 139 1.05 16.27 -9.07
CA GLU A 139 1.87 16.29 -7.87
C GLU A 139 1.53 15.12 -6.94
N ARG A 140 2.56 14.58 -6.28
CA ARG A 140 2.43 13.71 -5.11
C ARG A 140 3.04 14.45 -3.92
N LEU A 141 2.22 14.71 -2.92
CA LEU A 141 2.57 15.49 -1.75
C LEU A 141 2.84 14.55 -0.57
N PRO A 142 4.11 14.43 -0.13
CA PRO A 142 4.43 13.64 1.06
C PRO A 142 3.87 14.29 2.33
N PRO A 143 3.73 13.52 3.42
CA PRO A 143 3.30 14.07 4.70
C PRO A 143 4.32 15.06 5.26
N ALA A 144 3.84 16.24 5.66
CA ALA A 144 4.65 17.22 6.39
C ALA A 144 4.72 16.94 7.90
N ASN A 145 3.67 16.34 8.49
CA ASN A 145 3.53 16.13 9.94
C ASN A 145 2.80 14.82 10.27
N ARG A 146 1.66 14.56 9.61
CA ARG A 146 0.82 13.36 9.77
C ARG A 146 1.36 12.24 8.86
N VAL A 147 2.22 11.36 9.36
CA VAL A 147 2.92 10.33 8.53
C VAL A 147 2.00 9.26 7.91
N ASP A 148 0.74 9.23 8.34
CA ASP A 148 -0.31 8.33 7.86
C ASP A 148 -1.09 8.91 6.66
N VAL A 149 -0.80 10.14 6.22
CA VAL A 149 -1.49 10.76 5.08
C VAL A 149 -0.53 11.14 3.97
N GLU A 150 -1.05 11.15 2.76
CA GLU A 150 -0.40 11.75 1.59
C GLU A 150 -1.48 12.35 0.69
N ALA A 151 -1.08 13.22 -0.23
CA ALA A 151 -2.02 13.76 -1.20
C ALA A 151 -1.50 13.58 -2.62
N LEU A 152 -2.43 13.52 -3.56
CA LEU A 152 -2.12 13.56 -4.98
C LEU A 152 -3.05 14.54 -5.69
N THR A 153 -2.52 15.22 -6.70
CA THR A 153 -3.30 16.04 -7.63
C THR A 153 -3.13 15.50 -9.04
N PHE A 154 -4.19 15.60 -9.83
CA PHE A 154 -4.17 15.11 -11.20
C PHE A 154 -5.12 15.89 -12.11
N SER A 155 -4.85 15.81 -13.41
CA SER A 155 -5.72 16.30 -14.48
C SER A 155 -6.22 15.13 -15.35
N LEU A 156 -7.42 15.28 -15.92
CA LEU A 156 -8.02 14.32 -16.86
C LEU A 156 -8.13 14.94 -18.26
N GLY A 157 -8.21 14.09 -19.27
CA GLY A 157 -8.24 14.52 -20.68
C GLY A 157 -9.45 15.36 -21.09
N ASP A 158 -10.51 15.42 -20.27
CA ASP A 158 -11.68 16.28 -20.47
C ASP A 158 -11.52 17.68 -19.81
N GLY A 159 -10.39 17.91 -19.14
CA GLY A 159 -10.08 19.13 -18.39
C GLY A 159 -10.54 19.10 -16.93
N SER A 160 -11.06 17.97 -16.43
CA SER A 160 -11.36 17.80 -15.01
C SER A 160 -10.07 17.67 -14.19
N GLU A 161 -10.11 18.11 -12.93
CA GLU A 161 -9.00 18.09 -11.99
C GLU A 161 -9.40 17.34 -10.72
N GLY A 162 -8.50 16.50 -10.21
CA GLY A 162 -8.67 15.75 -8.98
C GLY A 162 -7.71 16.19 -7.89
N THR A 163 -8.20 16.28 -6.66
CA THR A 163 -7.39 16.42 -5.44
C THR A 163 -7.76 15.30 -4.48
N GLY A 164 -6.84 14.36 -4.30
CA GLY A 164 -7.01 13.17 -3.46
C GLY A 164 -6.20 13.25 -2.18
N ILE A 165 -6.80 12.88 -1.05
CA ILE A 165 -6.11 12.62 0.21
C ILE A 165 -6.16 11.13 0.49
N VAL A 166 -5.00 10.48 0.57
CA VAL A 166 -4.88 9.07 0.92
C VAL A 166 -4.47 8.97 2.38
N THR A 167 -5.16 8.12 3.14
CA THR A 167 -4.87 7.87 4.55
C THR A 167 -4.67 6.38 4.80
N ALA A 168 -3.64 6.02 5.55
CA ALA A 168 -3.43 4.68 6.10
C ALA A 168 -4.48 4.39 7.18
N ARG A 169 -5.56 3.72 6.77
CA ARG A 169 -6.73 3.39 7.59
C ARG A 169 -7.48 2.23 6.95
N THR A 170 -8.02 1.34 7.79
CA THR A 170 -8.96 0.29 7.38
C THR A 170 -10.07 0.85 6.50
N CYS A 171 -10.22 0.26 5.33
CA CYS A 171 -11.25 0.56 4.35
C CYS A 171 -11.90 -0.76 3.87
N SER A 172 -13.16 -0.67 3.48
CA SER A 172 -13.92 -1.79 2.89
C SER A 172 -14.64 -1.27 1.66
N ASP A 173 -14.70 -2.10 0.62
CA ASP A 173 -15.40 -1.80 -0.63
C ASP A 173 -16.92 -2.05 -0.53
N GLY A 174 -17.41 -2.58 0.59
CA GLY A 174 -18.83 -2.85 0.82
C GLY A 174 -19.44 -3.95 -0.05
N MET A 175 -18.64 -4.66 -0.87
CA MET A 175 -19.10 -5.67 -1.81
C MET A 175 -18.42 -7.02 -1.63
N SER A 176 -17.20 -7.03 -1.09
CA SER A 176 -16.41 -8.24 -0.82
C SER A 176 -16.09 -8.37 0.68
N ASP A 177 -15.55 -9.52 1.06
CA ASP A 177 -14.99 -9.75 2.39
C ASP A 177 -13.51 -9.31 2.47
N ARG A 178 -13.05 -8.49 1.52
CA ARG A 178 -11.70 -7.93 1.49
C ARG A 178 -11.56 -6.79 2.49
N GLU A 179 -10.37 -6.64 3.03
CA GLU A 179 -10.00 -5.50 3.88
C GLU A 179 -8.90 -4.70 3.17
N PHE A 180 -8.93 -3.38 3.26
CA PHE A 180 -7.92 -2.51 2.64
C PHE A 180 -7.27 -1.64 3.70
N GLY A 181 -5.98 -1.34 3.53
CA GLY A 181 -5.22 -0.52 4.46
C GLY A 181 -5.21 0.97 4.12
N LEU A 182 -5.76 1.34 2.97
CA LEU A 182 -5.75 2.72 2.47
C LEU A 182 -7.15 3.17 2.09
N ARG A 183 -7.46 4.42 2.46
CA ARG A 183 -8.66 5.14 2.04
C ARG A 183 -8.25 6.36 1.23
N LEU A 184 -8.93 6.60 0.11
CA LEU A 184 -8.91 7.87 -0.62
C LEU A 184 -10.18 8.66 -0.32
N ASP A 185 -10.03 9.94 -0.01
CA ASP A 185 -11.08 10.95 -0.14
C ASP A 185 -10.68 11.92 -1.27
N LEU A 186 -11.52 12.04 -2.30
CA LEU A 186 -11.22 12.68 -3.58
C LEU A 186 -12.22 13.80 -3.89
N VAL A 187 -11.72 15.02 -4.10
CA VAL A 187 -12.49 16.10 -4.71
C VAL A 187 -12.20 16.11 -6.20
N LEU A 188 -13.21 15.84 -7.02
CA LEU A 188 -13.14 15.91 -8.48
C LEU A 188 -13.89 17.16 -8.95
N ARG A 189 -13.19 18.06 -9.63
CA ARG A 189 -13.73 19.29 -10.22
C ARG A 189 -13.73 19.17 -11.73
N GLY A 190 -14.84 19.47 -12.38
CA GLY A 190 -14.96 19.31 -13.83
C GLY A 190 -15.92 20.32 -14.45
N ARG A 191 -16.30 20.09 -15.72
CA ARG A 191 -17.24 20.96 -16.46
C ARG A 191 -18.69 20.89 -15.97
N GLY A 192 -19.00 19.97 -15.07
CA GLY A 192 -20.31 19.80 -14.44
C GLY A 192 -20.30 20.29 -12.99
N GLU A 193 -20.68 19.40 -12.08
CA GLU A 193 -20.67 19.65 -10.64
C GLU A 193 -19.42 19.05 -9.98
N ASP A 194 -18.90 19.75 -8.98
CA ASP A 194 -17.86 19.23 -8.10
C ASP A 194 -18.40 18.00 -7.35
N ARG A 195 -17.59 16.94 -7.30
CA ARG A 195 -17.93 15.69 -6.59
C ARG A 195 -16.93 15.43 -5.49
N LEU A 196 -17.44 15.04 -4.33
CA LEU A 196 -16.64 14.42 -3.28
C LEU A 196 -16.88 12.91 -3.32
N LEU A 197 -15.81 12.17 -3.57
CA LEU A 197 -15.81 10.72 -3.67
C LEU A 197 -14.95 10.13 -2.57
N SER A 198 -15.24 8.89 -2.18
CA SER A 198 -14.38 8.12 -1.27
C SER A 198 -14.24 6.69 -1.76
N GLY A 199 -13.08 6.09 -1.51
CA GLY A 199 -12.77 4.74 -1.95
C GLY A 199 -11.63 4.10 -1.18
N CYS A 200 -11.33 2.85 -1.50
CA CYS A 200 -10.17 2.14 -0.97
C CYS A 200 -9.04 2.13 -2.01
N CYS A 201 -7.79 2.03 -1.55
CA CYS A 201 -6.64 1.90 -2.45
C CYS A 201 -5.82 0.65 -2.16
N THR A 202 -5.06 0.24 -3.17
CA THR A 202 -4.05 -0.83 -3.09
C THR A 202 -2.67 -0.30 -3.46
N LEU A 203 -1.65 -0.99 -2.98
CA LEU A 203 -0.26 -0.74 -3.35
C LEU A 203 0.08 -1.45 -4.68
N GLU A 204 1.05 -0.86 -5.37
CA GLU A 204 1.67 -1.39 -6.56
C GLU A 204 2.78 -2.36 -6.18
N GLY A 205 2.48 -3.66 -6.27
CA GLY A 205 3.51 -4.69 -6.20
C GLY A 205 4.53 -4.55 -7.33
N LEU A 206 5.80 -4.82 -7.03
CA LEU A 206 6.88 -4.95 -8.01
C LEU A 206 6.72 -6.21 -8.88
#